data_AF-A0A8H4WXA4-F1
#
_entry.id   AF-A0A8H4WXA4-F1
#
_cell.length_a   1.000
_cell.length_b   1.000
_cell.length_c   1.000
_cell.angle_alpha   90.00
_cell.angle_beta   90.00
_cell.angle_gamma   90.00
#
_symmetry.space_group_name_H-M   'P 1'
#
loop_
_entity.id
_entity.type
_entity.pdbx_description
1 polymer ?
#
loop_
_entity_poly.entity_id
_entity_poly.type
_entity_poly.pdbx_seq_one_letter_code
_entity_poly.pdbx_strand_id
1 'polypeptide(L)'
;MSPFSNIFKFAVLFTFRAMAFLSPRDAVHVEDQERYDAFMKTMAGNQYLHFYPENQAIKLDVYEYPSDKLVKSGEFKPSAKADDYWEQEDEFEKKFLGWQECRKEDELELRM
;
A
#
# COMPACT_ATOMS: atom_id res chain seq x y z
N MET A 1 -19.44 -11.72 -7.14
CA MET A 1 -18.19 -12.06 -6.41
C MET A 1 -17.10 -11.24 -7.06
N SER A 2 -16.61 -10.20 -6.38
CA SER A 2 -15.62 -9.30 -6.97
C SER A 2 -14.22 -9.92 -6.85
N PRO A 3 -13.42 -9.98 -7.93
CA PRO A 3 -12.14 -10.68 -7.98
C PRO A 3 -10.94 -9.80 -7.55
N PHE A 4 -11.15 -8.73 -6.80
CA PHE A 4 -10.09 -7.76 -6.44
C PHE A 4 -9.25 -8.20 -5.24
N SER A 5 -8.77 -9.45 -5.26
CA SER A 5 -7.73 -9.90 -4.34
C SER A 5 -6.36 -9.52 -4.91
N ASN A 6 -6.11 -8.23 -5.09
CA ASN A 6 -4.78 -7.73 -5.48
C ASN A 6 -3.91 -7.66 -4.22
N ILE A 7 -3.07 -8.68 -4.04
CA ILE A 7 -2.06 -8.74 -2.98
C ILE A 7 -0.94 -7.74 -3.36
N PHE A 8 -0.97 -6.54 -2.80
CA PHE A 8 0.06 -5.53 -3.02
C PHE A 8 1.30 -5.85 -2.16
N LYS A 9 2.29 -6.53 -2.75
CA LYS A 9 3.62 -6.69 -2.15
C LYS A 9 4.41 -5.38 -2.34
N PHE A 10 4.48 -4.54 -1.30
CA PHE A 10 5.28 -3.32 -1.30
C PHE A 10 6.78 -3.64 -1.33
N ALA A 11 7.34 -3.89 -2.52
CA ALA A 11 8.77 -3.86 -2.76
C ALA A 11 9.18 -2.43 -3.12
N VAL A 12 9.63 -1.68 -2.11
CA VAL A 12 10.47 -0.46 -2.20
C VAL A 12 10.28 0.39 -3.46
N LEU A 13 9.24 1.22 -3.49
CA LEU A 13 9.18 2.42 -4.34
C LEU A 13 8.69 3.62 -3.53
N PHE A 14 9.50 4.03 -2.55
CA PHE A 14 9.29 5.26 -1.79
C PHE A 14 9.50 6.54 -2.62
N THR A 15 10.03 6.45 -3.84
CA THR A 15 10.52 7.61 -4.61
C THR A 15 9.45 8.37 -5.39
N PHE A 16 8.26 7.82 -5.62
CA PHE A 16 7.18 8.51 -6.36
C PHE A 16 5.97 8.92 -5.49
N ARG A 17 6.06 8.75 -4.17
CA ARG A 17 4.95 9.08 -3.25
C ARG A 17 4.77 10.58 -2.98
N ALA A 18 5.57 11.44 -3.59
CA ALA A 18 5.51 12.89 -3.39
C ALA A 18 4.19 13.56 -3.84
N MET A 19 3.34 12.85 -4.59
CA MET A 19 2.02 13.33 -5.05
C MET A 19 0.83 12.72 -4.30
N ALA A 20 1.05 11.85 -3.31
CA ALA A 20 -0.01 11.31 -2.47
C ALA A 20 -0.41 12.34 -1.40
N PHE A 21 -1.63 12.89 -1.48
CA PHE A 21 -2.16 13.84 -0.50
C PHE A 21 -2.50 13.16 0.83
N LEU A 22 -2.96 11.91 0.76
CA LEU A 22 -3.30 11.08 1.92
C LEU A 22 -2.24 10.00 2.15
N SER A 23 -1.80 9.88 3.40
CA SER A 23 -0.92 8.81 3.87
C SER A 23 -1.73 7.63 4.42
N PRO A 24 -1.16 6.41 4.52
CA PRO A 24 -1.85 5.27 5.12
C PRO A 24 -2.36 5.54 6.55
N ARG A 25 -1.66 6.42 7.29
CA ARG A 25 -2.05 6.86 8.62
C ARG A 25 -3.35 7.67 8.61
N ASP A 26 -3.61 8.43 7.55
CA ASP A 26 -4.84 9.22 7.40
C ASP A 26 -6.06 8.33 7.15
N ALA A 27 -5.86 7.13 6.60
CA ALA A 27 -6.91 6.13 6.46
C ALA A 27 -7.29 5.47 7.80
N VAL A 28 -6.43 5.55 8.83
CA VAL A 28 -6.69 4.98 10.16
C VAL A 28 -7.40 5.99 11.07
N HIS A 29 -8.43 5.52 11.78
CA HIS A 29 -9.21 6.33 12.72
C HIS A 29 -8.32 6.95 13.80
N VAL A 30 -8.62 8.18 14.23
CA VAL A 30 -7.77 8.96 15.16
C VAL A 30 -7.46 8.23 16.47
N GLU A 31 -8.44 7.49 17.01
CA GLU A 31 -8.28 6.67 18.22
C GLU A 31 -7.26 5.54 18.08
N ASP A 32 -7.08 5.04 16.85
CA ASP A 32 -6.20 3.92 16.53
C ASP A 32 -4.84 4.38 15.96
N GLN A 33 -4.64 5.70 15.77
CA GLN A 33 -3.40 6.25 15.21
C GLN A 33 -2.19 6.00 16.10
N GLU A 34 -2.31 6.13 17.42
CA GLU A 34 -1.20 5.83 18.33
C GLU A 34 -0.81 4.35 18.27
N ARG A 35 -1.81 3.46 18.16
CA ARG A 35 -1.57 2.02 17.98
C ARG A 35 -0.89 1.74 16.65
N TYR A 36 -1.30 2.42 15.58
CA TYR A 36 -0.67 2.34 14.27
C TYR A 36 0.78 2.83 14.30
N ASP A 37 1.05 3.99 14.91
CA ASP A 37 2.40 4.56 15.00
C ASP A 37 3.32 3.64 15.83
N ALA A 38 2.81 3.08 16.93
CA ALA A 38 3.53 2.07 17.72
C ALA A 38 3.78 0.78 16.91
N PHE A 39 2.81 0.35 16.12
CA PHE A 39 2.96 -0.80 15.24
C PHE A 39 4.08 -0.58 14.21
N MET A 40 4.11 0.58 13.57
CA MET A 40 5.12 0.93 12.57
C MET A 40 6.54 1.03 13.16
N LYS A 41 6.67 1.48 14.42
CA LYS A 41 7.96 1.50 15.14
C LYS A 41 8.55 0.12 15.40
N THR A 42 7.74 -0.95 15.32
CA THR A 42 8.21 -2.33 15.55
C THR A 42 8.77 -3.00 14.28
N MET A 43 8.78 -2.32 13.13
CA MET A 43 9.28 -2.90 11.89
C MET A 43 10.80 -3.02 11.85
N ALA A 44 11.28 -4.19 11.39
CA ALA A 44 12.69 -4.47 11.15
C ALA A 44 13.03 -4.31 9.65
N GLY A 45 14.32 -4.13 9.33
CA GLY A 45 14.76 -3.80 7.97
C GLY A 45 14.46 -4.82 6.86
N ASN A 46 14.21 -6.09 7.21
CA ASN A 46 13.89 -7.15 6.25
C ASN A 46 12.38 -7.45 6.13
N GLN A 47 11.53 -6.56 6.63
CA GLN A 47 10.09 -6.77 6.63
C GLN A 47 9.41 -5.88 5.59
N TYR A 48 8.34 -6.39 4.99
CA TYR A 48 7.44 -5.62 4.14
C TYR A 48 6.02 -5.68 4.66
N LEU A 49 5.26 -4.62 4.41
CA LEU A 49 3.89 -4.47 4.89
C LEU A 49 2.89 -4.60 3.73
N HIS A 50 1.72 -5.14 4.05
CA HIS A 50 0.56 -5.19 3.18
C HIS A 50 -0.60 -4.52 3.90
N PHE A 51 -1.09 -3.42 3.33
CA PHE A 51 -2.16 -2.60 3.88
C PHE A 51 -3.36 -2.70 2.96
N TYR A 52 -4.49 -3.19 3.47
CA TYR A 52 -5.67 -3.46 2.64
C TYR A 52 -6.98 -3.35 3.45
N PRO A 53 -8.10 -2.98 2.81
CA PRO A 53 -9.40 -2.99 3.46
C PRO A 53 -9.95 -4.42 3.53
N GLU A 54 -10.48 -4.84 4.69
CA GLU A 54 -11.19 -6.12 4.85
C GLU A 54 -12.34 -5.98 5.85
N ASN A 55 -13.55 -6.38 5.45
CA ASN A 55 -14.73 -6.46 6.34
C ASN A 55 -14.98 -5.20 7.19
N GLN A 56 -14.96 -4.01 6.57
CA GLN A 56 -15.13 -2.70 7.24
C GLN A 56 -14.01 -2.32 8.22
N ALA A 57 -12.92 -3.08 8.23
CA ALA A 57 -11.70 -2.76 8.93
C ALA A 57 -10.55 -2.55 7.94
N ILE A 58 -9.48 -1.95 8.42
CA ILE A 58 -8.21 -1.85 7.71
C ILE A 58 -7.28 -2.89 8.31
N LYS A 59 -6.79 -3.81 7.49
CA LYS A 59 -5.77 -4.76 7.89
C LYS A 59 -4.39 -4.32 7.44
N LEU A 60 -3.43 -4.57 8.32
CA LEU A 60 -2.02 -4.33 8.09
C LEU A 60 -1.25 -5.59 8.49
N ASP A 61 -0.78 -6.30 7.48
CA ASP A 61 0.03 -7.50 7.64
C ASP A 61 1.49 -7.18 7.39
N VAL A 62 2.38 -7.74 8.19
CA VAL A 62 3.83 -7.62 8.07
C VAL A 62 4.39 -8.98 7.78
N TYR A 63 5.11 -9.07 6.67
CA TYR A 63 5.77 -10.28 6.22
C TYR A 63 7.27 -10.11 6.30
N GLU A 64 7.98 -11.21 6.52
CA GLU A 64 9.43 -11.25 6.47
C GLU A 64 9.92 -11.63 5.07
N TYR A 65 10.84 -10.84 4.53
CA TYR A 65 11.54 -11.17 3.29
C TYR A 65 12.83 -11.95 3.59
N PRO A 66 13.16 -13.02 2.82
CA PRO A 66 12.45 -13.55 1.65
C PRO A 66 11.47 -14.70 1.99
N SER A 67 11.23 -14.95 3.29
CA SER A 67 10.48 -16.13 3.73
C SER A 67 8.98 -16.05 3.43
N ASP A 68 8.45 -14.85 3.15
CA ASP A 68 7.04 -14.53 2.96
C ASP A 68 6.16 -14.97 4.15
N LYS A 69 6.77 -15.15 5.33
CA LYS A 69 6.05 -15.53 6.55
C LYS A 69 5.42 -14.31 7.17
N LEU A 70 4.13 -14.43 7.53
CA LEU A 70 3.44 -13.44 8.33
C LEU A 70 4.09 -13.36 9.72
N VAL A 71 4.68 -12.22 10.03
CA VAL A 71 5.31 -11.94 11.33
C VAL A 71 4.29 -11.33 12.28
N LYS A 72 3.46 -10.42 11.78
CA LYS A 72 2.52 -9.65 12.58
C LYS A 72 1.35 -9.20 11.72
N SER A 73 0.16 -9.19 12.31
CA SER A 73 -1.04 -8.60 11.71
C SER A 73 -1.63 -7.59 12.68
N GLY A 74 -2.21 -6.53 12.14
CA GLY A 74 -2.93 -5.50 12.87
C GLY A 74 -4.25 -5.21 12.18
N GLU A 75 -5.29 -5.00 12.97
CA GLU A 75 -6.57 -4.52 12.49
C GLU A 75 -6.81 -3.13 13.06
N PHE A 76 -7.31 -2.23 12.23
CA PHE A 76 -7.52 -0.82 12.57
C PHE A 76 -8.89 -0.36 12.06
N LYS A 77 -9.54 0.53 12.81
CA LYS A 77 -10.77 1.15 12.33
C LYS A 77 -10.46 2.12 11.19
N PRO A 78 -11.23 2.12 10.10
CA PRO A 78 -11.11 3.12 9.05
C PRO A 78 -11.51 4.50 9.58
N SER A 79 -10.84 5.53 9.09
CA SER A 79 -11.25 6.93 9.28
C SER A 79 -12.29 7.32 8.22
N ALA A 80 -12.88 8.50 8.37
CA ALA A 80 -13.74 9.08 7.32
C ALA A 80 -13.00 9.36 5.99
N LYS A 81 -11.66 9.31 5.98
CA LYS A 81 -10.81 9.51 4.79
C LYS A 81 -10.29 8.19 4.21
N ALA A 82 -10.71 7.05 4.76
CA ALA A 82 -10.23 5.74 4.29
C ALA A 82 -10.61 5.50 2.83
N ASP A 83 -11.84 5.83 2.45
CA ASP A 83 -12.31 5.67 1.07
C ASP A 83 -11.53 6.56 0.10
N ASP A 84 -11.33 7.84 0.44
CA ASP A 84 -10.51 8.78 -0.35
C ASP A 84 -9.07 8.29 -0.51
N TYR A 85 -8.50 7.67 0.53
CA TYR A 85 -7.15 7.10 0.48
C TYR A 85 -7.07 5.94 -0.53
N TRP A 86 -8.04 5.03 -0.52
CA TRP A 86 -8.06 3.91 -1.47
C TRP A 86 -8.30 4.37 -2.91
N GLU A 87 -9.17 5.36 -3.12
CA GLU A 87 -9.37 5.97 -4.44
C GLU A 87 -8.06 6.61 -4.96
N GLN A 88 -7.31 7.29 -4.09
CA GLN A 88 -6.02 7.86 -4.44
C GLN A 88 -4.99 6.77 -4.80
N GLU A 89 -4.95 5.65 -4.07
CA GLU A 89 -4.02 4.55 -4.37
C GLU A 89 -4.43 3.85 -5.69
N ASP A 90 -5.72 3.69 -5.97
CA ASP A 90 -6.23 3.16 -7.25
C ASP A 90 -5.86 4.08 -8.43
N GLU A 91 -5.98 5.40 -8.26
CA GLU A 91 -5.54 6.36 -9.26
C GLU A 91 -4.03 6.33 -9.48
N PHE A 92 -3.26 6.20 -8.40
CA PHE A 92 -1.82 6.07 -8.47
C PHE A 92 -1.42 4.79 -9.20
N GLU A 93 -2.06 3.65 -8.92
CA GLU A 93 -1.84 2.40 -9.63
C GLU A 93 -2.12 2.55 -11.12
N LYS A 94 -3.26 3.14 -11.50
CA LYS A 94 -3.61 3.39 -12.91
C LYS A 94 -2.57 4.26 -13.61
N LYS A 95 -2.13 5.35 -12.95
CA LYS A 95 -1.09 6.24 -13.48
C LYS A 95 0.26 5.52 -13.61
N PHE A 96 0.66 4.74 -12.61
CA PHE A 96 1.91 4.00 -12.60
C PHE A 96 1.94 2.91 -13.68
N LEU A 97 0.86 2.15 -13.84
CA LEU A 97 0.71 1.16 -14.91
C LEU A 97 0.73 1.82 -16.29
N GLY A 98 0.04 2.96 -16.47
CA GLY A 98 0.11 3.73 -17.71
C GLY A 98 1.52 4.22 -18.03
N TRP A 99 2.30 4.64 -17.02
CA TRP A 99 3.71 5.01 -17.21
C TRP A 99 4.61 3.82 -17.55
N GLN A 100 4.33 2.63 -17.01
CA GLN A 100 5.06 1.40 -17.37
C GLN A 100 4.80 0.99 -18.82
N GLU A 101 3.58 1.16 -19.31
CA GLU A 101 3.19 0.85 -20.68
C GLU A 101 3.87 1.81 -21.67
N CYS A 102 3.79 3.12 -21.41
CA CYS A 102 4.47 4.15 -22.20
C CYS A 102 6.00 3.95 -22.26
N ARG A 103 6.64 3.63 -21.12
CA ARG A 103 8.09 3.34 -21.10
C ARG A 103 8.49 2.13 -21.97
N LYS A 104 7.64 1.10 -22.03
CA LYS A 104 7.90 -0.08 -22.87
C LYS A 104 7.78 0.23 -24.35
N GLU A 105 6.86 1.11 -24.74
CA GLU A 105 6.71 1.58 -26.12
C GLU A 105 7.93 2.40 -26.55
N ASP A 106 8.40 3.33 -25.71
CA ASP A 106 9.61 4.12 -25.98
C ASP A 106 10.88 3.25 -26.10
N GLU A 107 11.04 2.22 -25.25
CA GLU A 107 12.16 1.27 -25.35
C GLU A 107 12.09 0.37 -26.59
N LEU A 108 10.89 0.11 -27.12
CA LEU A 108 10.68 -0.64 -28.35
C LEU A 108 11.00 0.21 -29.58
N GLU A 109 10.61 1.49 -29.61
CA GLU A 109 10.94 2.42 -30.69
C GLU A 109 12.45 2.74 -30.76
N LEU A 110 13.14 2.80 -29.63
CA LEU A 110 14.59 3.08 -29.59
C LEU A 110 15.47 1.88 -30.00
N ARG A 111 14.88 0.70 -30.16
CA ARG A 111 15.55 -0.55 -30.60
C ARG A 111 15.25 -0.92 -32.05
N MET A 112 14.46 -0.12 -32.77
CA MET A 112 14.23 -0.21 -34.22
C MET A 112 15.06 0.82 -34.97
#